data_AF-A0A1I8J3Y0-F1
#
_entry.id   AF-A0A1I8J3Y0-F1
#
_cell.length_a   1.000
_cell.length_b   1.000
_cell.length_c   1.000
_cell.angle_alpha   90.00
_cell.angle_beta   90.00
_cell.angle_gamma   90.00
#
_symmetry.space_group_name_H-M   'P 1'
#
loop_
_entity.id
_entity.type
_entity.pdbx_description
1 polymer ?
#
loop_
_entity_poly.entity_id
_entity_poly.type
_entity_poly.pdbx_seq_one_letter_code
_entity_poly.pdbx_strand_id
1 'polypeptide(L)'
;EDVGAALKAFVDSYLSGSNKALMLGASFSKQSQVIAELARYYCVTQIGLNLSPELSDRSIYPYYTRMSITYNIYVKPLVSIVTKFNWKKIGFLVQDYSAVKS
;
A
#
# COMPACT_ATOMS: atom_id res chain seq x y z
N GLU A 1 -11.57 6.08 -3.32
CA GLU A 1 -10.40 5.86 -4.21
C GLU A 1 -10.89 5.16 -5.47
N ASP A 2 -10.83 5.79 -6.64
CA ASP A 2 -11.27 5.17 -7.89
C ASP A 2 -10.20 4.19 -8.39
N VAL A 3 -10.42 2.90 -8.11
CA VAL A 3 -9.54 1.81 -8.53
C VAL A 3 -9.66 1.56 -10.04
N GLY A 4 -10.85 1.76 -10.63
CA GLY A 4 -11.10 1.54 -12.05
C GLY A 4 -10.32 2.52 -12.92
N ALA A 5 -10.29 3.80 -12.55
CA ALA A 5 -9.48 4.80 -13.23
C ALA A 5 -7.97 4.47 -13.16
N ALA A 6 -7.49 3.97 -12.03
CA ALA A 6 -6.08 3.58 -11.86
C ALA A 6 -5.69 2.38 -12.74
N LEU A 7 -6.56 1.35 -12.80
CA LEU A 7 -6.42 0.21 -13.71
C LEU A 7 -6.42 0.65 -15.17
N LYS A 8 -7.38 1.49 -15.56
CA LYS A 8 -7.47 2.03 -16.92
C LYS A 8 -6.19 2.78 -17.28
N ALA A 9 -5.67 3.64 -16.39
CA ALA A 9 -4.43 4.36 -16.62
C ALA A 9 -3.22 3.42 -16.77
N PHE A 10 -3.15 2.35 -15.96
CA PHE A 10 -2.10 1.34 -16.08
C PHE A 10 -2.15 0.63 -17.45
N VAL A 11 -3.32 0.13 -17.87
CA VAL A 11 -3.47 -0.56 -19.15
C VAL A 11 -3.25 0.39 -20.34
N ASP A 12 -3.94 1.53 -20.34
CA ASP A 12 -3.95 2.43 -21.50
C ASP A 12 -2.67 3.23 -21.65
N SER A 13 -1.93 3.48 -20.57
CA SER A 13 -0.73 4.35 -20.59
C SER A 13 0.56 3.59 -20.31
N TYR A 14 0.56 2.70 -19.31
CA TYR A 14 1.79 2.02 -18.91
C TYR A 14 2.11 0.88 -19.87
N LEU A 15 1.13 -0.01 -20.11
CA LEU A 15 1.30 -1.17 -20.99
C LEU A 15 1.29 -0.81 -22.48
N SER A 16 0.80 0.37 -22.85
CA SER A 16 0.82 0.86 -24.22
C SER A 16 2.09 1.66 -24.55
N GLY A 17 2.43 1.71 -25.84
CA GLY A 17 3.52 2.54 -26.36
C GLY A 17 4.90 1.95 -26.09
N SER A 18 5.83 2.79 -25.64
CA SER A 18 7.22 2.38 -25.39
C SER A 18 7.35 1.51 -24.14
N ASN A 19 8.32 0.60 -24.16
CA ASN A 19 8.69 -0.22 -23.00
C ASN A 19 9.21 0.68 -21.87
N LYS A 20 8.55 0.62 -20.72
CA LYS A 20 8.90 1.38 -19.52
C LYS A 20 9.60 0.44 -18.54
N ALA A 21 10.65 0.93 -17.88
CA ALA A 21 11.47 0.11 -16.97
C ALA A 21 10.79 -0.13 -15.61
N LEU A 22 10.11 0.88 -15.08
CA LEU A 22 9.45 0.85 -13.76
C LEU A 22 8.27 1.82 -13.73
N MET A 23 7.43 1.70 -12.70
CA MET A 23 6.31 2.59 -12.43
C MET A 23 6.52 3.35 -11.11
N LEU A 24 6.21 4.64 -11.09
CA LEU A 24 6.18 5.46 -9.87
C LEU A 24 4.73 5.66 -9.40
N GLY A 25 4.49 5.61 -8.09
CA GLY A 25 3.14 5.62 -7.51
C GLY A 25 2.53 4.22 -7.47
N ALA A 26 1.21 4.05 -7.34
CA ALA A 26 0.20 5.08 -7.05
C ALA A 26 0.35 5.67 -5.64
N SER A 27 -0.32 6.81 -5.39
CA SER A 27 -0.28 7.49 -4.09
C SER A 27 -1.25 6.88 -3.08
N PHE A 28 -2.39 6.37 -3.55
CA PHE A 28 -3.49 5.84 -2.74
C PHE A 28 -3.34 4.33 -2.48
N SER A 29 -3.84 3.85 -1.35
CA SER A 29 -3.52 2.50 -0.85
C SER A 29 -4.16 1.41 -1.70
N LYS A 30 -5.46 1.50 -1.97
CA LYS A 30 -6.17 0.47 -2.76
C LYS A 30 -5.72 0.49 -4.21
N GLN A 31 -5.52 1.67 -4.78
CA GLN A 31 -4.95 1.80 -6.13
C GLN A 31 -3.55 1.17 -6.21
N SER A 32 -2.68 1.41 -5.21
CA SER A 32 -1.34 0.83 -5.17
C SER A 32 -1.38 -0.68 -5.08
N GLN A 33 -2.25 -1.25 -4.23
CA GLN A 33 -2.40 -2.70 -4.07
C GLN A 33 -2.85 -3.35 -5.37
N VAL A 34 -3.90 -2.81 -6.01
CA VAL A 34 -4.43 -3.37 -7.25
C VAL A 34 -3.43 -3.28 -8.39
N ILE A 35 -2.72 -2.16 -8.53
CA ILE A 35 -1.68 -2.06 -9.57
C ILE A 35 -0.49 -2.97 -9.23
N ALA A 36 -0.05 -3.07 -7.97
CA ALA A 36 1.08 -3.91 -7.58
C ALA A 36 0.79 -5.39 -7.81
N GLU A 37 -0.45 -5.81 -7.57
CA GLU A 37 -0.92 -7.15 -7.88
C GLU A 37 -0.90 -7.41 -9.38
N LEU A 38 -1.38 -6.46 -10.19
CA LEU A 38 -1.37 -6.60 -11.65
C LEU A 38 0.06 -6.57 -12.24
N ALA A 39 0.90 -5.67 -11.74
CA ALA A 39 2.28 -5.46 -12.18
C ALA A 39 3.14 -6.72 -12.08
N ARG A 40 2.80 -7.63 -11.15
CA ARG A 40 3.49 -8.91 -10.98
C ARG A 40 3.42 -9.80 -12.23
N TYR A 41 2.34 -9.72 -13.01
CA TYR A 41 2.17 -10.51 -14.24
C TYR A 41 2.99 -9.97 -15.41
N TYR A 42 3.48 -8.73 -15.30
CA TYR A 42 4.31 -8.06 -16.31
C TYR A 42 5.76 -7.88 -15.85
N CYS A 43 6.13 -8.40 -14.67
CA CYS A 43 7.44 -8.21 -14.05
C CYS A 43 7.83 -6.73 -13.90
N VAL A 44 6.85 -5.85 -13.67
CA VAL A 44 7.05 -4.41 -13.56
C VAL A 44 7.31 -4.03 -12.12
N THR A 45 8.43 -3.35 -11.88
CA THR A 45 8.72 -2.78 -10.55
C THR A 45 7.89 -1.53 -10.31
N GLN A 46 7.20 -1.48 -9.17
CA GLN A 46 6.44 -0.33 -8.72
C GLN A 46 7.14 0.31 -7.51
N ILE A 47 7.40 1.62 -7.58
CA ILE A 47 7.95 2.41 -6.47
C ILE A 47 6.86 3.36 -5.97
N GLY A 48 6.25 3.02 -4.83
CA GLY A 48 5.18 3.81 -4.23
C GLY A 48 5.63 4.72 -3.07
N LEU A 49 4.67 5.52 -2.60
CA LEU A 49 4.80 6.36 -1.40
C LEU A 49 3.86 5.91 -0.26
N ASN A 50 3.19 4.77 -0.44
CA ASN A 50 2.10 4.38 0.42
C ASN A 50 2.57 3.77 1.76
N LEU A 51 1.82 4.03 2.83
CA LEU A 51 2.14 3.64 4.21
C LEU A 51 1.48 2.30 4.65
N SER A 52 0.57 1.75 3.83
CA SER A 52 -0.21 0.53 4.06
C SER A 52 0.69 -0.68 4.35
N PRO A 53 0.60 -1.31 5.53
CA PRO A 53 1.37 -2.49 5.86
C PRO A 53 1.16 -3.67 4.90
N GLU A 54 -0.03 -3.80 4.32
CA GLU A 54 -0.43 -4.88 3.42
C GLU A 54 0.51 -4.99 2.21
N LEU A 55 0.96 -3.85 1.67
CA LEU A 55 1.91 -3.78 0.55
C LEU A 55 3.32 -4.32 0.88
N SER A 56 3.58 -4.73 2.12
CA SER A 56 4.84 -5.38 2.51
C SER A 56 4.85 -6.88 2.24
N ASP A 57 3.70 -7.50 1.96
CA ASP A 57 3.62 -8.93 1.68
C ASP A 57 4.25 -9.25 0.31
N ARG A 58 5.44 -9.85 0.34
CA ARG A 58 6.21 -10.20 -0.87
C ARG A 58 5.67 -11.41 -1.63
N SER A 59 4.81 -12.22 -0.99
CA SER A 59 4.14 -13.33 -1.67
C SER A 59 3.03 -12.83 -2.61
N ILE A 60 2.42 -11.69 -2.26
CA ILE A 60 1.37 -11.03 -3.05
C ILE A 60 1.98 -9.98 -3.99
N TYR A 61 2.87 -9.13 -3.47
CA TYR A 61 3.44 -7.96 -4.14
C TYR A 61 4.98 -8.06 -4.31
N PRO A 62 5.50 -9.04 -5.08
CA PRO A 62 6.94 -9.28 -5.18
C PRO A 62 7.71 -8.10 -5.77
N TYR A 63 7.11 -7.32 -6.67
CA TYR A 63 7.74 -6.19 -7.39
C TYR A 63 7.42 -4.81 -6.81
N TYR A 64 6.76 -4.73 -5.64
CA TYR A 64 6.44 -3.45 -5.01
C TYR A 64 7.55 -2.99 -4.07
N THR A 65 8.07 -1.79 -4.23
CA THR A 65 8.92 -1.14 -3.24
C THR A 65 8.39 0.26 -2.94
N ARG A 66 8.88 0.89 -1.87
CA ARG A 66 8.42 2.22 -1.46
C ARG A 66 9.52 3.00 -0.76
N MET A 67 9.42 4.32 -0.88
CA MET A 67 10.32 5.25 -0.19
C MET A 67 9.83 5.60 1.22
N SER A 68 8.55 5.34 1.51
CA SER A 68 7.93 5.70 2.78
C SER A 68 8.04 4.59 3.84
N ILE A 69 8.03 4.99 5.12
CA ILE A 69 7.90 4.08 6.26
C ILE A 69 6.49 3.46 6.31
N THR A 70 6.36 2.25 6.83
CA THR A 70 5.04 1.60 7.00
C THR A 70 4.43 1.94 8.36
N TYR A 71 3.09 1.96 8.46
CA TYR A 71 2.38 2.19 9.74
C TYR A 71 2.78 1.20 10.87
N ASN A 72 3.31 0.02 10.54
CA ASN A 72 3.83 -0.93 11.54
C ASN A 72 4.94 -0.35 12.43
N ILE A 73 5.61 0.73 12.00
CA ILE A 73 6.65 1.40 12.79
C ILE A 73 6.10 1.95 14.13
N TYR A 74 4.81 2.27 14.21
CA TYR A 74 4.19 2.84 15.41
C TYR A 74 3.81 1.80 16.46
N VAL A 75 3.72 0.52 16.08
CA VAL A 75 3.28 -0.56 16.99
C VAL A 75 4.28 -0.75 18.13
N LYS A 76 5.57 -0.85 17.82
CA LYS A 76 6.61 -1.10 18.83
C LYS A 76 6.71 0.04 19.87
N PRO A 77 6.75 1.33 19.47
CA PRO A 77 6.68 2.44 20.42
C PRO A 77 5.42 2.42 21.31
N LEU A 78 4.25 2.12 20.74
CA LEU A 78 3.00 2.05 21.50
C LEU A 78 3.04 0.95 22.57
N VAL A 79 3.55 -0.23 22.22
CA VAL A 79 3.77 -1.33 23.20
C VAL A 79 4.74 -0.91 24.30
N SER A 80 5.83 -0.21 23.94
CA SER A 80 6.80 0.28 24.93
C SER A 80 6.17 1.26 25.93
N ILE A 81 5.29 2.15 25.47
CA ILE A 81 4.59 3.12 26.33
C ILE A 81 3.64 2.38 27.29
N VAL A 82 2.77 1.52 26.75
CA VAL A 82 1.82 0.72 27.54
C VAL A 82 2.54 -0.09 28.62
N THR A 83 3.66 -0.72 28.25
CA THR A 83 4.47 -1.54 29.16
C THR A 83 5.11 -0.66 30.24
N LYS A 84 5.69 0.48 29.88
CA LYS A 84 6.34 1.42 30.81
C LYS A 84 5.37 1.91 31.91
N PHE A 85 4.10 2.12 31.59
CA PHE A 85 3.09 2.60 32.54
C PHE A 85 2.23 1.47 33.14
N ASN A 86 2.56 0.19 32.86
CA ASN A 86 1.85 -0.98 33.34
C ASN A 86 0.34 -0.98 33.05
N TRP A 87 -0.08 -0.39 31.93
CA TRP A 87 -1.48 -0.40 31.51
C TRP A 87 -1.88 -1.79 31.01
N LYS A 88 -2.94 -2.38 31.58
CA LYS A 88 -3.38 -3.76 31.28
C LYS A 88 -4.66 -3.86 30.44
N LYS A 89 -5.43 -2.78 30.32
CA LYS A 89 -6.68 -2.72 29.56
C LYS A 89 -6.59 -1.55 28.59
N ILE A 90 -6.75 -1.84 27.30
CA ILE A 90 -6.60 -0.86 26.21
C ILE A 90 -7.82 -1.02 25.30
N GLY A 91 -8.46 0.10 24.98
CA GLY A 91 -9.49 0.17 23.95
C GLY A 91 -8.91 0.75 22.66
N PHE A 92 -9.33 0.21 21.52
CA PHE A 92 -8.99 0.75 20.21
C PHE A 92 -10.24 1.35 19.58
N LEU A 93 -10.15 2.59 19.13
CA LEU A 93 -11.13 3.20 18.25
C LEU A 93 -10.51 3.25 16.85
N VAL A 94 -11.12 2.57 15.90
CA VAL A 94 -10.63 2.50 14.52
C VAL A 94 -11.69 3.04 13.57
N GLN A 95 -11.25 3.66 12.48
CA GLN A 95 -12.14 4.08 11.42
C GLN A 95 -12.44 2.90 10.49
N ASP A 96 -13.71 2.70 10.16
CA ASP A 96 -14.11 1.76 9.11
C ASP A 96 -13.94 2.41 7.73
N TYR A 97 -12.87 2.03 7.04
CA TYR A 97 -12.58 2.49 5.67
C TYR A 97 -13.33 1.70 4.57
N SER A 98 -14.16 0.72 4.94
CA SER A 98 -15.04 0.01 4.01
C SER A 98 -16.36 0.74 3.74
N ALA A 99 -16.82 1.55 4.71
CA ALA A 99 -18.09 2.29 4.64
C ALA A 99 -18.02 3.58 3.79
N VAL A 100 -16.82 4.08 3.48
CA VAL A 100 -16.64 5.25 2.60
C VAL A 100 -16.66 4.79 1.14
N LYS A 101 -17.86 4.50 0.62
CA LYS A 101 -18.11 4.40 -0.82
C LYS A 101 -18.26 5.82 -1.37
N SER A 102 -17.23 6.31 -2.06
CA SER A 102 -17.33 7.42 -3.00
C SER A 102 -17.50 6.86 -4.40
#